data_AF-A0A1H5ML83-F1
#
_entry.id   AF-A0A1H5ML83-F1
#
_cell.length_a   1.000
_cell.length_b   1.000
_cell.length_c   1.000
_cell.angle_alpha   90.00
_cell.angle_beta   90.00
_cell.angle_gamma   90.00
#
_symmetry.space_group_name_H-M   'P 1'
#
loop_
_entity.id
_entity.type
_entity.pdbx_description
1 polymer ?
#
loop_
_entity_poly.entity_id
_entity_poly.type
_entity_poly.pdbx_seq_one_letter_code
_entity_poly.pdbx_strand_id
1 'polypeptide(L)'
;MRSIRIPRPMRAALAIGGLTLAVIPAGAVAAGAAGNAPANPNCLGVVTSQRAVAHHDLGEHASEQEEPRQGIGNITREILGEDAHVGDFGAFLGEIDGDDATRCP
;
A
#
# COMPACT_ATOMS: atom_id res chain seq x y z
N MET A 1 -6.94 66.77 -26.06
CA MET A 1 -6.81 66.64 -24.58
C MET A 1 -6.90 65.17 -24.18
N ARG A 2 -6.72 64.86 -22.89
CA ARG A 2 -6.87 63.56 -22.21
C ARG A 2 -8.12 62.76 -22.69
N SER A 3 -8.19 61.43 -22.62
CA SER A 3 -7.41 60.46 -21.83
C SER A 3 -7.37 59.07 -22.46
N ILE A 4 -6.25 58.35 -22.30
CA ILE A 4 -6.25 56.87 -22.36
C ILE A 4 -6.94 56.34 -21.07
N ARG A 5 -7.66 55.22 -21.15
CA ARG A 5 -8.05 54.41 -19.98
C ARG A 5 -7.99 52.92 -20.33
N ILE A 6 -7.29 52.15 -19.50
CA ILE A 6 -7.10 50.70 -19.51
C ILE A 6 -7.04 50.27 -18.04
N PRO A 7 -7.36 49.02 -17.62
CA PRO A 7 -8.32 48.05 -18.14
C PRO A 7 -9.48 47.82 -17.13
N ARG A 8 -10.39 46.88 -17.44
CA ARG A 8 -10.70 45.72 -16.57
C ARG A 8 -11.73 44.80 -17.24
N PRO A 9 -11.37 43.58 -17.69
CA PRO A 9 -12.37 42.52 -17.86
C PRO A 9 -12.94 42.16 -16.48
N MET A 10 -14.26 42.08 -16.39
CA MET A 10 -14.97 41.89 -15.14
C MET A 10 -14.85 40.43 -14.68
N ARG A 11 -14.21 40.19 -13.53
CA ARG A 11 -14.11 38.84 -12.93
C ARG A 11 -15.50 38.41 -12.44
N ALA A 12 -16.15 37.51 -13.17
CA ALA A 12 -17.35 36.79 -12.74
C ALA A 12 -16.98 35.31 -12.45
N ALA A 13 -17.50 34.79 -11.35
CA ALA A 13 -17.11 33.55 -10.68
C ALA A 13 -16.74 32.35 -11.57
N LEU A 14 -15.57 31.78 -11.28
CA LEU A 14 -15.26 30.37 -11.56
C LEU A 14 -16.25 29.50 -10.76
N ALA A 15 -16.99 28.64 -11.46
CA ALA A 15 -17.81 27.59 -10.84
C ALA A 15 -17.76 26.32 -11.71
N ILE A 16 -16.54 25.80 -11.94
CA ILE A 16 -16.37 24.44 -12.45
C ILE A 16 -17.02 23.51 -11.42
N GLY A 17 -18.00 22.71 -11.86
CA GLY A 17 -18.61 21.64 -11.07
C GLY A 17 -17.59 20.53 -10.84
N GLY A 18 -16.60 20.79 -9.99
CA GLY A 18 -15.55 19.85 -9.64
C GLY A 18 -16.16 18.62 -9.01
N LEU A 19 -15.97 17.47 -9.66
CA LEU A 19 -16.13 16.15 -9.06
C LEU A 19 -15.52 16.19 -7.66
N THR A 20 -16.35 16.06 -6.62
CA THR A 20 -15.88 15.93 -5.24
C THR A 20 -15.29 14.52 -5.07
N LEU A 21 -14.10 14.33 -5.64
CA LEU A 21 -13.24 13.21 -5.36
C LEU A 21 -13.01 13.23 -3.85
N ALA A 22 -13.65 12.30 -3.13
CA ALA A 22 -13.57 12.25 -1.69
C ALA A 22 -12.12 11.94 -1.32
N VAL A 23 -11.38 12.98 -0.89
CA VAL A 23 -10.03 12.82 -0.34
C VAL A 23 -10.19 12.10 1.00
N ILE A 24 -10.18 10.78 0.95
CA ILE A 24 -10.04 9.93 2.12
C ILE A 24 -8.70 10.34 2.75
N PRO A 25 -8.67 10.89 3.97
CA PRO A 25 -7.43 11.33 4.57
C PRO A 25 -6.57 10.09 4.85
N ALA A 26 -5.34 10.08 4.31
CA ALA A 26 -4.40 8.95 4.35
C ALA A 26 -3.86 8.60 5.77
N GLY A 27 -4.52 9.07 6.83
CA GLY A 27 -4.25 8.73 8.23
C GLY A 27 -5.39 7.99 8.93
N ALA A 28 -6.42 7.54 8.20
CA ALA A 28 -7.56 6.82 8.79
C ALA A 28 -7.30 5.31 9.05
N VAL A 29 -6.16 4.77 8.59
CA VAL A 29 -5.73 3.37 8.80
C VAL A 29 -4.85 3.20 10.06
N ALA A 30 -5.17 3.94 11.12
CA ALA A 30 -4.37 4.01 12.35
C ALA A 30 -5.11 3.46 13.58
N ALA A 31 -5.70 2.25 13.46
CA ALA A 31 -6.49 1.60 14.51
C ALA A 31 -6.42 0.06 14.47
N GLY A 32 -5.23 -0.51 14.22
CA GLY A 32 -4.98 -1.96 14.19
C GLY A 32 -3.49 -2.24 14.35
N ALA A 33 -2.99 -2.19 15.59
CA ALA A 33 -1.56 -2.36 15.92
C ALA A 33 -1.36 -2.70 17.41
N ALA A 34 -2.15 -3.64 17.95
CA ALA A 34 -2.11 -4.03 19.36
C ALA A 34 -2.53 -5.51 19.62
N GLY A 35 -2.56 -6.34 18.59
CA GLY A 35 -2.70 -7.79 18.71
C GLY A 35 -1.32 -8.45 18.64
N ASN A 36 -0.95 -9.24 19.65
CA ASN A 36 0.26 -10.07 19.77
C ASN A 36 1.21 -10.07 18.55
N ALA A 37 2.17 -9.13 18.53
CA ALA A 37 3.30 -9.22 17.60
C ALA A 37 3.99 -10.59 17.80
N PRO A 38 4.28 -11.33 16.72
CA PRO A 38 4.78 -12.70 16.81
C PRO A 38 6.14 -12.76 17.50
N ALA A 39 6.42 -13.88 18.18
CA ALA A 39 7.67 -14.07 18.91
C ALA A 39 8.91 -14.05 17.99
N ASN A 40 8.71 -14.28 16.69
CA ASN A 40 9.69 -14.06 15.64
C ASN A 40 9.03 -13.45 14.40
N PRO A 41 9.27 -12.16 14.04
CA PRO A 41 8.64 -11.53 12.88
C PRO A 41 9.11 -12.11 11.53
N ASN A 42 10.09 -13.02 11.48
CA ASN A 42 10.57 -13.62 10.23
C ASN A 42 9.61 -14.70 9.65
N CYS A 43 8.30 -14.46 9.74
CA CYS A 43 7.27 -15.41 9.36
C CYS A 43 7.04 -15.54 7.85
N LEU A 44 7.46 -14.58 7.03
CA LEU A 44 7.17 -14.58 5.59
C LEU A 44 7.48 -15.93 4.93
N GLY A 45 8.70 -16.45 5.10
CA GLY A 45 9.09 -17.75 4.52
C GLY A 45 8.28 -18.94 5.07
N VAL A 46 7.77 -18.84 6.31
CA VAL A 46 6.95 -19.88 6.95
C VAL A 46 5.53 -19.88 6.39
N VAL A 47 4.85 -18.71 6.35
CA VAL A 47 3.48 -18.61 5.81
C VAL A 47 3.44 -18.85 4.31
N THR A 48 4.43 -18.34 3.55
CA THR A 48 4.60 -18.66 2.12
C THR A 48 4.77 -20.16 1.90
N SER A 49 5.56 -20.86 2.72
CA SER A 49 5.73 -22.32 2.61
C SER A 49 4.47 -23.11 2.98
N GLN A 50 3.72 -22.67 4.00
CA GLN A 50 2.44 -23.29 4.38
C GLN A 50 1.40 -23.14 3.26
N ARG A 51 1.26 -21.93 2.71
CA ARG A 51 0.37 -21.65 1.57
C ARG A 51 0.75 -22.44 0.33
N ALA A 52 2.06 -22.57 0.03
CA ALA A 52 2.56 -23.40 -1.07
C ALA A 52 2.11 -24.87 -0.96
N VAL A 53 1.99 -25.40 0.25
CA VAL A 53 1.56 -26.78 0.52
C VAL A 53 0.03 -26.92 0.54
N ALA A 54 -0.70 -25.91 1.03
CA ALA A 54 -2.16 -25.95 1.15
C ALA A 54 -2.91 -25.61 -0.15
N HIS A 55 -2.39 -24.65 -0.93
CA HIS A 55 -3.10 -24.06 -2.07
C HIS A 55 -2.34 -24.15 -3.40
N HIS A 56 -1.03 -24.41 -3.37
CA HIS A 56 -0.16 -24.51 -4.56
C HIS A 56 -0.21 -23.26 -5.47
N ASP A 57 -0.53 -22.08 -4.92
CA ASP A 57 -0.97 -20.89 -5.67
C ASP A 57 0.06 -19.75 -5.77
N LEU A 58 1.30 -19.96 -5.29
CA LEU A 58 2.35 -18.93 -5.28
C LEU A 58 2.80 -18.43 -6.68
N GLY A 59 2.37 -19.09 -7.74
CA GLY A 59 2.69 -18.73 -9.12
C GLY A 59 4.07 -19.20 -9.61
N GLU A 60 4.45 -18.68 -10.76
CA GLU A 60 5.73 -18.94 -11.45
C GLU A 60 6.90 -18.19 -10.78
N HIS A 61 8.14 -18.59 -11.07
CA HIS A 61 9.29 -17.97 -10.43
C HIS A 61 9.53 -16.55 -10.97
N ALA A 62 10.16 -15.69 -10.17
CA ALA A 62 10.36 -14.29 -10.57
C ALA A 62 11.29 -14.12 -11.79
N SER A 63 12.14 -15.12 -12.07
CA SER A 63 12.95 -15.22 -13.30
C SER A 63 12.19 -15.79 -14.51
N GLU A 64 11.02 -16.39 -14.28
CA GLU A 64 10.07 -16.89 -15.30
C GLU A 64 9.49 -15.79 -16.21
N GLN A 65 9.61 -14.52 -15.79
CA GLN A 65 8.76 -13.41 -16.22
C GLN A 65 9.47 -12.48 -17.23
N GLU A 66 8.73 -11.99 -18.23
CA GLU A 66 9.25 -11.09 -19.28
C GLU A 66 9.63 -9.69 -18.75
N GLU A 67 8.83 -9.13 -17.84
CA GLU A 67 9.11 -7.84 -17.19
C GLU A 67 9.63 -8.02 -15.74
N PRO A 68 10.73 -7.35 -15.36
CA PRO A 68 11.25 -7.40 -13.98
C PRO A 68 10.25 -6.85 -12.96
N ARG A 69 9.65 -7.76 -12.16
CA ARG A 69 8.74 -7.38 -11.06
C ARG A 69 9.50 -6.74 -9.89
N GLN A 70 8.86 -5.81 -9.19
CA GLN A 70 9.44 -5.07 -8.05
C GLN A 70 9.80 -6.01 -6.89
N GLY A 71 11.03 -5.90 -6.37
CA GLY A 71 11.50 -6.77 -5.29
C GLY A 71 10.74 -6.57 -3.97
N ILE A 72 10.50 -7.65 -3.23
CA ILE A 72 9.63 -7.65 -2.04
C ILE A 72 10.07 -6.67 -0.93
N GLY A 73 11.36 -6.41 -0.79
CA GLY A 73 11.87 -5.38 0.13
C GLY A 73 11.53 -3.94 -0.28
N ASN A 74 11.31 -3.66 -1.57
CA ASN A 74 10.82 -2.36 -2.02
C ASN A 74 9.32 -2.22 -1.76
N ILE A 75 8.55 -3.28 -2.06
CA ILE A 75 7.11 -3.37 -1.75
C ILE A 75 6.86 -3.21 -0.23
N THR A 76 7.72 -3.83 0.59
CA THR A 76 7.71 -3.68 2.05
C THR A 76 7.79 -2.22 2.48
N ARG A 77 8.77 -1.45 1.97
CA ARG A 77 8.96 -0.04 2.32
C ARG A 77 7.85 0.86 1.77
N GLU A 78 7.32 0.53 0.59
CA GLU A 78 6.20 1.26 -0.02
C GLU A 78 4.89 1.11 0.76
N ILE A 79 4.66 -0.04 1.41
CA ILE A 79 3.45 -0.33 2.18
C ILE A 79 3.58 0.02 3.67
N LEU A 80 4.73 -0.27 4.30
CA LEU A 80 4.95 -0.13 5.75
C LEU A 80 5.88 1.02 6.15
N GLY A 81 6.50 1.72 5.19
CA GLY A 81 7.42 2.84 5.42
C GLY A 81 8.91 2.47 5.26
N GLU A 82 9.77 3.46 5.04
CA GLU A 82 11.18 3.24 4.65
C GLU A 82 12.03 2.45 5.67
N ASP A 83 11.69 2.48 6.95
CA ASP A 83 12.40 1.72 7.99
C ASP A 83 11.92 0.25 8.13
N ALA A 84 10.91 -0.17 7.36
CA ALA A 84 10.30 -1.50 7.45
C ALA A 84 11.14 -2.59 6.77
N HIS A 85 11.21 -3.75 7.43
CA HIS A 85 11.97 -4.92 7.01
C HIS A 85 11.03 -6.04 6.51
N VAL A 86 11.55 -6.94 5.68
CA VAL A 86 10.76 -8.01 5.02
C VAL A 86 10.11 -8.97 6.04
N GLY A 87 10.63 -9.05 7.26
CA GLY A 87 9.97 -9.72 8.39
C GLY A 87 8.67 -9.01 8.81
N ASP A 88 8.71 -7.69 9.00
CA ASP A 88 7.55 -6.88 9.37
C ASP A 88 6.41 -7.03 8.33
N PHE A 89 6.75 -7.13 7.05
CA PHE A 89 5.80 -7.43 5.98
C PHE A 89 5.23 -8.85 6.06
N GLY A 90 6.03 -9.84 6.46
CA GLY A 90 5.57 -11.19 6.74
C GLY A 90 4.64 -11.30 7.96
N ALA A 91 4.88 -10.50 9.00
CA ALA A 91 4.01 -10.39 10.16
C ALA A 91 2.68 -9.70 9.80
N PHE A 92 2.74 -8.57 9.06
CA PHE A 92 1.57 -7.87 8.54
C PHE A 92 0.69 -8.78 7.65
N LEU A 93 1.30 -9.51 6.70
CA LEU A 93 0.55 -10.45 5.86
C LEU A 93 -0.15 -11.54 6.68
N GLY A 94 0.48 -12.06 7.73
CA GLY A 94 -0.13 -13.03 8.66
C GLY A 94 -1.18 -12.44 9.64
N GLU A 95 -1.40 -11.12 9.64
CA GLU A 95 -2.55 -10.48 10.31
C GLU A 95 -3.74 -10.31 9.34
N ILE A 96 -3.48 -10.19 8.03
CA ILE A 96 -4.49 -9.84 7.02
C ILE A 96 -4.85 -10.94 6.01
N ASP A 97 -4.13 -12.07 5.97
CA ASP A 97 -4.37 -13.13 4.99
C ASP A 97 -5.72 -13.84 5.19
N GLY A 98 -6.16 -13.99 6.44
CA GLY A 98 -7.45 -14.61 6.80
C GLY A 98 -7.53 -16.09 6.44
N ASP A 99 -6.38 -16.76 6.34
CA ASP A 99 -6.22 -18.11 5.79
C ASP A 99 -5.89 -19.10 6.92
N ASP A 100 -6.86 -19.96 7.27
CA ASP A 100 -6.72 -20.95 8.35
C ASP A 100 -5.56 -21.96 8.12
N ALA A 101 -5.00 -22.03 6.90
CA ALA A 101 -3.84 -22.87 6.59
C ALA A 101 -2.48 -22.19 6.87
N THR A 102 -2.44 -20.87 7.00
CA THR A 102 -1.23 -20.10 7.35
C THR A 102 -1.23 -19.67 8.81
N ARG A 103 -0.04 -19.62 9.43
CA ARG A 103 0.16 -19.00 10.74
C ARG A 103 1.61 -18.62 10.99
N CYS A 104 1.76 -17.46 11.61
CA CYS A 104 3.00 -16.93 12.15
C CYS A 104 3.14 -17.32 13.64
N PRO A 105 4.19 -18.09 14.04
CA PRO A 105 4.35 -18.60 15.41
C PRO A 105 5.10 -17.66 16.38
#